data_AF-A0A3D5YNY9-F1
#
_entry.id   AF-A0A3D5YNY9-F1
#
_cell.length_a   1.000
_cell.length_b   1.000
_cell.length_c   1.000
_cell.angle_alpha   90.00
_cell.angle_beta   90.00
_cell.angle_gamma   90.00
#
_symmetry.space_group_name_H-M   'P 1'
#
loop_
_entity.id
_entity.type
_entity.pdbx_description
1 polymer ?
#
loop_
_entity_poly.entity_id
_entity_poly.type
_entity_poly.pdbx_seq_one_letter_code
_entity_poly.pdbx_strand_id
1 'polypeptide(L)' 'MKYIASLIIIILNIIAVPLNLLYVRVQKWYLPMWKEDKVIYFAFAPFYWILVALTFIFGWPCDKLAKLAH' A
#
# COMPACT_ATOMS: atom_id res chain seq x y z
N MET A 1 6.70 26.85 0.12
CA MET A 1 5.77 25.77 0.54
C MET A 1 5.67 24.67 -0.52
N LYS A 2 5.38 24.98 -1.80
CA LYS A 2 5.27 23.97 -2.88
C LYS A 2 6.51 23.07 -3.06
N TYR A 3 7.73 23.62 -2.98
CA TYR A 3 8.97 22.85 -3.13
C TYR A 3 9.24 21.89 -1.97
N ILE A 4 8.98 22.30 -0.73
CA ILE A 4 9.14 21.45 0.47
C ILE A 4 8.11 20.32 0.47
N ALA A 5 6.86 20.62 0.11
CA ALA A 5 5.82 19.61 -0.07
C ALA A 5 6.19 18.60 -1.17
N SER A 6 6.74 19.07 -2.31
CA SER A 6 7.19 18.20 -3.40
C SER A 6 8.32 17.26 -2.98
N LEU A 7 9.27 17.72 -2.17
CA LEU A 7 10.37 16.92 -1.65
C LEU A 7 9.87 15.81 -0.70
N ILE A 8 8.92 16.14 0.17
CA ILE A 8 8.26 15.19 1.07
C ILE A 8 7.45 14.15 0.28
N ILE A 9 6.76 14.56 -0.80
CA ILE A 9 6.02 13.67 -1.69
C ILE A 9 6.95 12.70 -2.41
N ILE A 10 8.13 13.13 -2.85
CA ILE A 10 9.12 12.25 -3.49
C ILE A 10 9.58 11.18 -2.50
N ILE A 11 9.94 11.58 -1.27
CA ILE A 11 10.39 10.65 -0.23
C ILE A 11 9.29 9.65 0.14
N LEU A 12 8.05 10.11 0.27
CA LEU A 12 6.90 9.23 0.54
C LEU A 12 6.63 8.27 -0.62
N ASN A 13 6.74 8.72 -1.87
CA ASN A 13 6.54 7.87 -3.04
C ASN A 13 7.60 6.77 -3.18
N ILE A 14 8.85 7.04 -2.78
CA ILE A 14 9.91 6.02 -2.78
C ILE A 14 9.52 4.81 -1.93
N ILE A 15 8.73 5.01 -0.87
CA ILE A 15 8.24 3.93 0.00
C ILE A 15 6.87 3.43 -0.48
N ALA A 16 5.95 4.33 -0.81
CA ALA A 16 4.58 3.99 -1.17
C ALA A 16 4.48 3.20 -2.48
N VAL A 17 5.29 3.52 -3.49
CA VAL A 17 5.28 2.82 -4.80
C VAL A 17 5.69 1.35 -4.68
N PRO A 18 6.86 0.99 -4.11
CA PRO A 18 7.23 -0.41 -3.95
C PRO A 18 6.29 -1.16 -3.00
N LEU A 19 5.78 -0.49 -1.96
CA LEU A 19 4.81 -1.06 -1.04
C LEU A 19 3.48 -1.39 -1.76
N ASN A 20 2.99 -0.50 -2.63
CA ASN A 20 1.80 -0.75 -3.44
C ASN A 20 2.02 -1.86 -4.47
N LEU A 21 3.19 -1.92 -5.11
CA LEU A 21 3.54 -3.04 -6.01
C LEU A 21 3.54 -4.38 -5.28
N LEU A 22 4.11 -4.41 -4.07
CA LEU A 22 4.10 -5.61 -3.22
C LEU A 22 2.68 -5.98 -2.80
N TYR A 23 1.86 -5.01 -2.40
CA TYR A 23 0.45 -5.20 -2.10
C TYR A 23 -0.33 -5.80 -3.27
N VAL A 24 -0.25 -5.23 -4.47
CA VAL A 24 -0.95 -5.76 -5.64
C VAL A 24 -0.52 -7.19 -5.95
N ARG A 25 0.77 -7.51 -5.80
CA ARG A 25 1.28 -8.88 -5.99
C ARG A 25 0.71 -9.85 -4.95
N VAL A 26 0.77 -9.47 -3.67
CA VAL A 26 0.26 -10.29 -2.57
C VAL A 26 -1.26 -10.45 -2.69
N GLN A 27 -1.99 -9.39 -3.03
CA GLN A 27 -3.44 -9.42 -3.23
C GLN A 27 -3.85 -10.40 -4.34
N LYS A 28 -3.16 -10.37 -5.48
CA LYS A 28 -3.44 -11.29 -6.60
C LYS A 28 -3.21 -12.75 -6.24
N TRP A 29 -2.25 -13.05 -5.36
CA TRP A 29 -1.97 -14.40 -4.89
C TRP A 29 -2.89 -14.82 -3.73
N TYR A 30 -3.18 -13.91 -2.80
CA TYR A 30 -3.94 -14.18 -1.58
C TYR A 30 -5.45 -14.30 -1.82
N LEU A 31 -6.05 -13.45 -2.65
CA LEU A 31 -7.51 -13.49 -2.87
C LEU A 31 -8.02 -14.82 -3.47
N PRO A 32 -7.32 -15.46 -4.43
CA PRO A 32 -7.69 -16.79 -4.91
C PRO A 32 -7.66 -17.88 -3.83
N MET A 33 -6.83 -17.75 -2.79
CA MET A 33 -6.70 -18.74 -1.72
C MET A 33 -8.03 -18.97 -0.97
N TRP A 34 -8.95 -18.01 -0.99
CA TRP A 34 -10.30 -18.23 -0.45
C TRP A 34 -11.01 -19.45 -1.07
N LYS A 35 -10.75 -19.71 -2.35
CA LYS A 35 -11.33 -20.82 -3.12
C LYS A 35 -10.41 -22.05 -3.18
N GLU A 36 -9.10 -21.84 -3.26
CA GLU A 36 -8.12 -22.94 -3.41
C GLU A 36 -7.76 -23.59 -2.07
N ASP A 37 -7.42 -22.80 -1.06
CA ASP A 37 -7.00 -23.29 0.26
C ASP A 37 -7.39 -22.31 1.37
N LYS A 38 -8.50 -22.63 2.04
CA LYS A 38 -9.03 -21.81 3.14
C LYS A 38 -8.09 -21.73 4.33
N VAL A 39 -7.26 -22.75 4.57
CA VAL A 39 -6.32 -22.75 5.70
C VAL A 39 -5.26 -21.69 5.47
N ILE A 40 -4.67 -21.66 4.27
CA ILE A 40 -3.70 -20.63 3.88
C ILE A 40 -4.35 -19.24 3.92
N TYR A 41 -5.59 -19.10 3.43
CA TYR A 41 -6.31 -17.83 3.48
C TYR A 41 -6.43 -17.29 4.91
N PHE A 42 -6.90 -18.10 5.87
CA PHE A 42 -7.03 -17.65 7.25
C PHE A 42 -5.68 -17.45 7.95
N ALA A 43 -4.69 -18.29 7.67
CA ALA A 43 -3.35 -18.16 8.25
C ALA A 43 -2.62 -16.89 7.76
N PHE A 44 -2.78 -16.52 6.49
CA PHE A 44 -2.16 -15.33 5.90
C PHE A 44 -2.98 -14.04 6.06
N ALA A 45 -4.26 -14.14 6.44
CA ALA A 45 -5.13 -13.00 6.69
C ALA A 45 -4.49 -11.88 7.53
N PRO A 46 -3.88 -12.14 8.72
CA PRO A 46 -3.29 -11.07 9.53
C PRO A 46 -2.16 -10.33 8.77
N PHE A 47 -1.31 -11.05 8.04
CA PHE A 47 -0.23 -10.45 7.26
C PHE A 47 -0.75 -9.61 6.09
N TYR A 48 -1.78 -10.10 5.40
CA TYR A 48 -2.45 -9.36 4.34
C TYR A 48 -3.05 -8.05 4.86
N TRP A 49 -3.74 -8.08 6.00
CA TRP A 49 -4.34 -6.88 6.60
C TRP A 49 -3.31 -5.87 7.11
N ILE A 50 -2.17 -6.33 7.65
CA ILE A 50 -1.05 -5.44 7.99
C ILE A 50 -0.53 -4.72 6.73
N LEU A 51 -0.38 -5.46 5.63
CA LEU A 51 0.06 -4.89 4.36
C LEU A 51 -0.93 -3.88 3.77
N VAL A 52 -2.24 -4.15 3.89
CA VAL A 52 -3.33 -3.21 3.55
C VAL A 52 -3.22 -1.94 4.41
N ALA A 53 -3.02 -2.08 5.71
CA ALA A 53 -2.89 -0.93 6.61
C ALA A 53 -1.67 -0.08 6.28
N LEU A 54 -0.52 -0.71 6.02
CA LEU A 54 0.70 -0.01 5.61
C LEU A 54 0.50 0.73 4.29
N THR A 55 -0.04 0.06 3.27
CA THR A 55 -0.33 0.72 1.98
C THR A 55 -1.27 1.90 2.12
N PHE A 56 -2.27 1.82 2.99
CA PHE A 56 -3.18 2.94 3.27
C PHE A 56 -2.47 4.10 4.00
N ILE A 57 -1.67 3.81 5.02
CA ILE A 57 -0.95 4.82 5.81
C ILE A 57 0.05 5.60 4.95
N PHE A 58 0.75 4.94 4.02
CA PHE A 58 1.71 5.60 3.14
C PHE A 58 1.07 6.17 1.87
N GLY A 59 0.00 5.56 1.36
CA GLY A 59 -0.71 6.03 0.16
C GLY A 59 -1.60 7.26 0.41
N TRP A 60 -2.36 7.27 1.51
CA TRP A 60 -3.29 8.35 1.84
C TRP A 60 -2.65 9.75 1.96
N PRO A 61 -1.52 9.95 2.66
CA PRO A 61 -0.86 11.25 2.71
C PRO A 61 -0.29 11.65 1.35
N CYS A 62 0.10 10.69 0.50
CA CYS A 62 0.61 10.98 -0.84
C CYS A 62 -0.45 11.66 -1.73
N ASP A 63 -1.68 11.14 -1.74
CA ASP A 63 -2.79 11.70 -2.53
C ASP A 63 -3.22 13.09 -2.01
N LYS A 64 -3.23 13.29 -0.69
CA LYS A 64 -3.60 14.57 -0.07
C LYS A 64 -2.52 15.63 -0.32
N LEU A 65 -1.25 15.27 -0.23
CA LEU A 65 -0.13 16.16 -0.49
C LEU A 65 -0.02 16.51 -1.98
N ALA A 66 -0.26 15.55 -2.89
CA ALA A 66 -0.28 15.80 -4.33
C ALA A 66 -1.34 16.84 -4.73
N LYS A 67 -2.54 16.79 -4.13
CA LYS A 67 -3.60 17.78 -4.33
C LYS A 67 -3.27 19.18 -3.78
N LEU A 68 -2.39 19.27 -2.79
CA LEU A 68 -1.93 20.54 -2.19
C LEU A 68 -0.73 21.15 -2.91
N ALA A 69 0.01 20.35 -3.68
CA ALA A 69 1.18 20.77 -4.45
C ALA A 69 0.82 21.40 -5.80
N HIS A 70 -0.25 20.91 -6.45
CA HIS A 70 -0.87 21.54 -7.62
C HIS A 70 -1.50 22.88 -7.23
#